data_AF-A0A174A629-F1
#
_entry.id   AF-A0A174A629-F1
#
_cell.length_a   1.000
_cell.length_b   1.000
_cell.length_c   1.000
_cell.angle_alpha   90.00
_cell.angle_beta   90.00
_cell.angle_gamma   90.00
#
_symmetry.space_group_name_H-M   'P 1'
#
loop_
_entity.id
_entity.type
_entity.pdbx_description
1 polymer ?
#
loop_
_entity_poly.entity_id
_entity_poly.type
_entity_poly.pdbx_seq_one_letter_code
_entity_poly.pdbx_strand_id
1 'polypeptide(L)'
;MEDKYALLIDADNVSAKYIKPILDELSKYGNVTYKRIYGDWTSTYNSSWKEELLQNSITPIQQFSYTHGKNATDSAMIIDAMDMLYTSELEGFCLVSSDSDFTKLASRLRESGKTVIGMGEDKTPAPFRKACDIFTVLELLLEDNTIEKEEKNTVHATGKDCKKSSTDVVSKNQIEEAVVKIITENQNNDKETGLGEVGSRLVKLYPDFDVRRYGYSLLSKFLETFPKLKLKQDGTQVTVTLYEDKSRQEMLQEYIIMLVQNAGAQGVSLGTLGNRIRNRFGDFKVRDYGYSQFKQYIQSFPSIQIRDDGEQNWAVHVDNR
;
A
#
# COMPACT_ATOMS: atom_id res chain seq x y z
N MET A 1 -11.26 22.11 -14.21
CA MET A 1 -11.45 22.92 -13.00
C MET A 1 -10.78 22.14 -11.89
N GLU A 2 -10.09 22.80 -10.96
CA GLU A 2 -9.53 22.09 -9.80
C GLU A 2 -10.68 21.72 -8.85
N ASP A 3 -10.70 20.48 -8.36
CA ASP A 3 -11.75 19.99 -7.46
C ASP A 3 -11.78 20.80 -6.17
N LYS A 4 -12.95 21.15 -5.66
CA LYS A 4 -13.13 21.99 -4.47
C LYS A 4 -13.55 21.15 -3.28
N TYR A 5 -12.87 21.37 -2.16
CA TYR A 5 -13.10 20.65 -0.92
C TYR A 5 -13.46 21.59 0.23
N ALA A 6 -14.29 21.10 1.14
CA ALA A 6 -14.54 21.72 2.44
C ALA A 6 -13.76 20.98 3.53
N LEU A 7 -12.96 21.72 4.30
CA LEU A 7 -12.25 21.23 5.48
C LEU A 7 -13.03 21.61 6.74
N LEU A 8 -13.49 20.59 7.47
CA LEU A 8 -14.25 20.72 8.71
C LEU A 8 -13.48 20.02 9.84
N ILE A 9 -13.07 20.79 10.84
CA ILE A 9 -12.19 20.33 11.91
C ILE A 9 -12.93 20.38 13.24
N ASP A 10 -12.85 19.29 13.98
CA ASP A 10 -13.31 19.19 15.35
C ASP A 10 -12.17 19.55 16.32
N ALA A 11 -12.19 20.78 16.86
CA ALA A 11 -11.12 21.28 17.73
C ALA A 11 -11.04 20.54 19.07
N ASP A 12 -12.17 19.99 19.52
CA ASP A 12 -12.27 19.32 20.81
C ASP A 12 -11.63 17.92 20.76
N ASN A 13 -11.57 17.31 19.57
CA ASN A 13 -10.96 15.99 19.35
C ASN A 13 -9.58 16.02 18.68
N VAL A 14 -9.14 17.16 18.14
CA VAL A 14 -7.91 17.26 17.33
C VAL A 14 -6.99 18.36 17.85
N SER A 15 -5.70 18.04 17.95
CA SER A 15 -4.67 19.01 18.35
C SER A 15 -4.23 19.91 17.19
N ALA A 16 -4.03 21.21 17.49
CA ALA A 16 -3.54 22.23 16.55
C ALA A 16 -2.24 21.83 15.82
N LYS A 17 -1.38 20.99 16.45
CA LYS A 17 -0.11 20.53 15.86
C LYS A 17 -0.28 19.83 14.49
N TYR A 18 -1.47 19.30 14.19
CA TYR A 18 -1.74 18.57 12.94
C TYR A 18 -2.19 19.47 11.79
N ILE A 19 -2.48 20.75 12.03
CA ILE A 19 -3.16 21.58 11.02
C ILE A 19 -2.37 21.72 9.71
N LYS A 20 -1.07 21.97 9.83
CA LYS A 20 -0.20 22.13 8.66
C LYS A 20 -0.12 20.81 7.86
N PRO A 21 0.22 19.66 8.48
CA PRO A 21 0.16 18.37 7.79
C PRO A 21 -1.21 18.04 7.17
N ILE A 22 -2.32 18.40 7.83
CA ILE A 22 -3.68 18.22 7.29
C ILE A 22 -3.87 19.02 6.00
N LEU A 23 -3.48 20.30 6.00
CA LEU A 23 -3.60 21.17 4.83
C LEU A 23 -2.70 20.69 3.68
N ASP A 24 -1.47 20.30 3.99
CA ASP A 24 -0.52 19.77 3.02
C ASP A 24 -1.05 18.46 2.39
N GLU A 25 -1.61 17.54 3.19
CA GLU A 25 -2.24 16.32 2.70
C GLU A 25 -3.47 16.60 1.84
N LEU A 26 -4.36 17.49 2.30
CA LEU A 26 -5.59 17.81 1.58
C LEU A 26 -5.33 18.51 0.24
N SER A 27 -4.25 19.28 0.14
CA SER A 27 -3.85 19.97 -1.10
C SER A 27 -3.56 19.02 -2.28
N LYS A 28 -3.30 17.72 -2.00
CA LYS A 28 -3.07 16.69 -3.02
C LYS A 28 -4.35 16.33 -3.80
N TYR A 29 -5.53 16.61 -3.22
CA TYR A 29 -6.82 16.23 -3.79
C TYR A 29 -7.51 17.38 -4.52
N GLY A 30 -7.30 18.61 -4.06
CA GLY A 30 -7.90 19.79 -4.67
C GLY A 30 -7.79 21.03 -3.81
N ASN A 31 -8.52 22.07 -4.23
CA ASN A 31 -8.51 23.37 -3.58
C ASN A 31 -9.44 23.40 -2.36
N VAL A 32 -8.93 23.87 -1.22
CA VAL A 32 -9.70 23.96 0.02
C VAL A 32 -10.43 25.30 0.13
N THR A 33 -11.67 25.31 -0.33
CA THR A 33 -12.54 26.51 -0.38
C THR A 33 -13.14 26.90 0.97
N TYR A 34 -13.57 25.92 1.76
CA TYR A 34 -14.06 26.16 3.12
C TYR A 34 -13.04 25.60 4.11
N LYS A 35 -12.65 26.42 5.09
CA LYS A 35 -11.80 26.02 6.21
C LYS A 35 -12.52 26.43 7.49
N ARG A 36 -13.25 25.49 8.09
CA ARG A 36 -13.99 25.73 9.35
C ARG A 36 -13.47 24.81 10.43
N ILE A 37 -13.41 25.35 11.63
CA ILE A 37 -13.08 24.61 12.83
C ILE A 37 -14.15 24.88 13.88
N TYR A 38 -14.56 23.84 14.59
CA TYR A 38 -15.68 23.85 15.52
C TYR A 38 -15.17 23.57 16.92
N GLY A 39 -15.60 24.37 17.89
CA GLY A 39 -15.27 24.15 19.29
C GLY A 39 -15.75 25.29 20.17
N ASP A 40 -15.51 25.12 21.48
CA ASP A 40 -15.72 26.19 22.45
C ASP A 40 -14.45 27.03 22.59
N TRP A 41 -14.43 28.22 21.96
CA TRP A 41 -13.29 29.14 21.99
C TRP A 41 -13.19 29.94 23.30
N THR A 42 -14.15 29.79 24.22
CA THR A 42 -14.02 30.29 25.59
C THR A 42 -13.20 29.35 26.47
N SER A 43 -13.02 28.10 26.04
CA SER A 43 -12.20 27.11 26.73
C SER A 43 -10.71 27.39 26.57
N THR A 44 -9.95 27.27 27.66
CA THR A 44 -8.48 27.36 27.63
C THR A 44 -7.83 26.19 26.88
N TYR A 45 -8.54 25.06 26.73
CA TYR A 45 -8.06 23.89 25.98
C TYR A 45 -7.76 24.23 24.51
N ASN A 46 -8.58 25.09 23.91
CA ASN A 46 -8.48 25.50 22.51
C ASN A 46 -7.60 26.73 22.29
N SER A 47 -6.91 27.21 23.32
CA SER A 47 -6.03 28.41 23.23
C SER A 47 -4.87 28.22 22.24
N SER A 48 -4.38 26.99 22.11
CA SER A 48 -3.32 26.58 21.19
C SER A 48 -3.73 26.59 19.72
N TRP A 49 -5.00 26.85 19.38
CA TRP A 49 -5.44 27.00 17.99
C TRP A 49 -5.35 28.45 17.51
N LYS A 50 -5.35 29.43 18.43
CA LYS A 50 -5.54 30.84 18.07
C LYS A 50 -4.56 31.35 17.02
N GLU A 51 -3.29 31.00 17.15
CA GLU A 51 -2.25 31.44 16.22
C GLU A 51 -2.39 30.74 14.86
N GLU A 52 -2.66 29.44 14.89
CA GLU A 52 -2.83 28.56 13.75
C GLU A 52 -4.02 28.97 12.89
N LEU A 53 -5.14 29.37 13.51
CA LEU A 53 -6.32 29.85 12.78
C LEU A 53 -6.01 31.12 11.97
N LEU A 54 -5.29 32.06 12.58
CA LEU A 54 -4.91 33.32 11.94
C LEU A 54 -3.92 33.07 10.80
N GLN A 55 -2.90 32.23 11.04
CA GLN A 55 -1.88 31.93 10.04
C GLN A 55 -2.44 31.17 8.82
N ASN A 56 -3.44 30.31 9.01
CA ASN A 56 -3.96 29.44 7.96
C ASN A 56 -5.30 29.90 7.37
N SER A 57 -5.80 31.06 7.79
CA SER A 57 -7.10 31.62 7.37
C SER A 57 -8.27 30.65 7.60
N ILE A 58 -8.32 30.05 8.79
CA ILE A 58 -9.37 29.10 9.18
C ILE A 58 -10.42 29.85 9.99
N THR A 59 -11.69 29.67 9.64
CA THR A 59 -12.82 30.33 10.31
C THR A 59 -13.23 29.55 11.57
N PRO A 60 -13.10 30.12 12.77
CA PRO A 60 -13.62 29.51 13.98
C PRO A 60 -15.15 29.62 14.06
N ILE A 61 -15.81 28.51 14.32
CA ILE A 61 -17.24 28.42 14.62
C ILE A 61 -17.39 28.16 16.12
N GLN A 62 -17.90 29.15 16.85
CA GLN A 62 -18.11 29.05 18.29
C GLN A 62 -19.32 28.19 18.60
N GLN A 63 -19.15 27.21 19.48
CA GLN A 63 -20.24 26.49 20.13
C GLN A 63 -20.02 26.45 21.64
N PHE A 64 -20.95 27.00 22.41
CA PHE A 64 -20.87 26.99 23.86
C PHE A 64 -21.18 25.60 24.40
N SER A 65 -20.31 25.07 25.26
CA SER A 65 -20.60 23.83 25.98
C SER A 65 -21.55 24.12 27.15
N TYR A 66 -22.84 23.89 26.97
CA TYR A 66 -23.83 24.06 28.04
C TYR A 66 -23.68 23.03 29.17
N THR A 67 -23.07 21.88 28.87
CA THR A 67 -22.70 20.80 29.80
C THR A 67 -21.52 20.03 29.21
N HIS A 68 -20.47 19.79 30.00
CA HIS A 68 -19.32 18.99 29.57
C HIS A 68 -19.74 17.60 29.06
N GLY A 69 -19.21 17.20 27.89
CA GLY A 69 -19.43 15.88 27.29
C GLY A 69 -20.70 15.74 26.43
N LYS A 70 -21.29 16.85 25.93
CA LYS A 70 -22.37 16.79 24.92
C LYS A 70 -21.88 17.21 23.55
N ASN A 71 -22.42 16.56 22.53
CA ASN A 71 -22.12 16.66 21.10
C ASN A 71 -22.60 17.98 20.43
N ALA A 72 -22.51 19.11 21.13
CA ALA A 72 -22.97 20.41 20.62
C ALA A 72 -22.07 20.88 19.46
N THR A 73 -20.75 20.74 19.62
CA THR A 73 -19.76 21.00 18.59
C THR A 73 -20.04 20.14 17.34
N ASP A 74 -20.25 18.83 17.54
CA ASP A 74 -20.50 17.89 16.44
C ASP A 74 -21.78 18.22 15.69
N SER A 75 -22.84 18.57 16.43
CA SER A 75 -24.13 18.94 15.83
C SER A 75 -23.98 20.16 14.92
N ALA A 76 -23.24 21.19 15.36
CA ALA A 76 -22.98 22.38 14.55
C ALA A 76 -22.17 22.05 13.30
N MET A 77 -21.13 21.22 13.43
CA MET A 77 -20.33 20.76 12.30
C MET A 77 -21.16 19.96 11.29
N ILE A 78 -22.04 19.07 11.76
CA ILE A 78 -22.95 18.29 10.91
C ILE A 78 -23.92 19.20 10.16
N ILE A 79 -24.53 20.18 10.84
CA ILE A 79 -25.46 21.12 10.23
C ILE A 79 -24.75 21.90 9.11
N ASP A 80 -23.60 22.49 9.41
CA ASP A 80 -22.81 23.24 8.43
C ASP A 80 -22.40 22.37 7.22
N ALA A 81 -21.98 21.13 7.46
CA ALA A 81 -21.63 20.19 6.39
C ALA A 81 -22.82 19.92 5.46
N MET A 82 -24.01 19.73 6.02
CA MET A 82 -25.23 19.53 5.25
C MET A 82 -25.64 20.80 4.49
N ASP A 83 -25.52 21.98 5.09
CA ASP A 83 -25.80 23.23 4.39
C ASP A 83 -24.85 23.42 3.20
N MET A 84 -23.55 23.20 3.39
CA MET A 84 -22.55 23.24 2.31
C MET A 84 -22.85 22.22 1.20
N LEU A 85 -23.30 21.02 1.57
CA LEU A 85 -23.64 19.97 0.61
C LEU A 85 -24.70 20.42 -0.39
N TYR A 86 -25.69 21.20 0.05
CA TYR A 86 -26.82 21.65 -0.79
C TYR A 86 -26.67 23.04 -1.36
N THR A 87 -25.82 23.89 -0.79
CA THR A 87 -25.69 25.30 -1.20
C THR A 87 -24.43 25.60 -1.99
N SER A 88 -23.46 24.66 -2.03
CA SER A 88 -22.15 24.87 -2.65
C SER A 88 -21.82 23.83 -3.71
N GLU A 89 -21.04 24.24 -4.70
CA GLU A 89 -20.41 23.34 -5.67
C GLU A 89 -19.10 22.82 -5.08
N LEU A 90 -19.21 21.78 -4.24
CA LEU A 90 -18.07 21.05 -3.67
C LEU A 90 -17.99 19.66 -4.28
N GLU A 91 -16.79 19.20 -4.60
CA GLU A 91 -16.49 17.85 -5.05
C GLU A 91 -16.32 16.90 -3.86
N GLY A 92 -15.85 17.43 -2.72
CA GLY A 92 -15.67 16.62 -1.52
C GLY A 92 -15.56 17.35 -0.20
N PHE A 93 -15.46 16.56 0.86
CA PHE A 93 -15.41 16.99 2.25
C PHE A 93 -14.25 16.28 2.96
N CYS A 94 -13.47 17.05 3.70
CA CYS A 94 -12.46 16.56 4.63
C CYS A 94 -12.99 16.73 6.06
N LEU A 95 -13.29 15.61 6.72
CA LEU A 95 -13.75 15.56 8.11
C LEU A 95 -12.57 15.20 9.01
N VAL A 96 -12.14 16.14 9.86
CA VAL A 96 -11.02 15.91 10.78
C VAL A 96 -11.55 15.71 12.19
N SER A 97 -11.68 14.45 12.61
CA SER A 97 -12.07 14.04 13.95
C SER A 97 -11.68 12.59 14.22
N SER A 98 -11.61 12.20 15.49
CA SER A 98 -11.47 10.80 15.91
C SER A 98 -12.78 10.22 16.47
N ASP A 99 -13.88 10.97 16.42
CA ASP A 99 -15.19 10.56 16.92
C ASP A 99 -15.96 9.72 15.88
N SER A 100 -16.55 8.61 16.34
CA SER A 100 -17.41 7.77 15.51
C SER A 100 -18.77 8.38 15.17
N ASP A 101 -19.21 9.43 15.86
CA ASP A 101 -20.53 10.03 15.62
C ASP A 101 -20.64 10.66 14.22
N PHE A 102 -19.51 11.01 13.59
CA PHE A 102 -19.45 11.48 12.20
C PHE A 102 -19.64 10.39 11.14
N THR A 103 -19.73 9.10 11.53
CA THR A 103 -19.93 7.97 10.61
C THR A 103 -21.14 8.16 9.69
N LYS A 104 -22.27 8.66 10.24
CA LYS A 104 -23.48 8.90 9.44
C LYS A 104 -23.35 10.10 8.53
N LEU A 105 -22.65 11.15 8.95
CA LEU A 105 -22.35 12.29 8.08
C LEU A 105 -21.50 11.84 6.88
N ALA A 106 -20.41 11.12 7.12
CA ALA A 106 -19.54 10.59 6.07
C ALA A 106 -20.32 9.74 5.06
N SER A 107 -21.15 8.81 5.55
CA SER A 107 -22.01 7.98 4.69
C SER A 107 -22.96 8.82 3.84
N ARG A 108 -23.62 9.82 4.45
CA ARG A 108 -24.61 10.66 3.79
C ARG A 108 -24.02 11.60 2.73
N LEU A 109 -22.80 12.06 2.93
CA LEU A 109 -22.04 12.84 1.94
C LEU A 109 -21.68 11.97 0.73
N ARG A 110 -21.22 10.73 0.96
CA ARG A 110 -20.93 9.76 -0.11
C ARG A 110 -22.16 9.34 -0.90
N GLU A 111 -23.27 9.12 -0.22
CA GLU A 111 -24.58 8.87 -0.86
C GLU A 111 -24.99 10.02 -1.80
N SER A 112 -24.48 11.23 -1.58
CA SER A 112 -24.71 12.40 -2.44
C SER A 112 -23.67 12.54 -3.55
N GLY A 113 -22.81 11.54 -3.74
CA GLY A 113 -21.75 11.55 -4.75
C GLY A 113 -20.55 12.44 -4.41
N LYS A 114 -20.39 12.84 -3.14
CA LYS A 114 -19.22 13.62 -2.69
C LYS A 114 -18.10 12.69 -2.25
N THR A 115 -16.86 13.06 -2.57
CA THR A 115 -15.69 12.36 -2.02
C THR A 115 -15.52 12.75 -0.55
N VAL A 116 -15.40 11.75 0.33
CA VAL A 116 -15.18 11.98 1.76
C VAL A 116 -13.81 11.50 2.17
N ILE A 117 -12.99 12.45 2.63
CA ILE A 117 -11.68 12.22 3.21
C ILE A 117 -11.83 12.36 4.74
N GLY A 118 -11.61 11.28 5.47
CA GLY A 118 -11.50 11.31 6.92
C GLY A 118 -10.06 11.52 7.35
N MET A 119 -9.83 12.33 8.37
CA MET A 119 -8.52 12.42 9.02
C MET A 119 -8.69 12.34 10.53
N GLY A 120 -7.95 11.45 11.19
CA GLY A 120 -8.06 11.28 12.63
C GLY A 120 -6.86 10.55 13.23
N GLU A 121 -6.81 10.47 14.56
CA GLU A 121 -5.75 9.77 15.27
C GLU A 121 -5.87 8.25 15.08
N ASP A 122 -4.83 7.48 15.41
CA ASP A 122 -4.85 6.02 15.24
C ASP A 122 -5.93 5.34 16.10
N LYS A 123 -6.38 5.99 17.18
CA LYS A 123 -7.50 5.54 18.02
C LYS A 123 -8.88 5.61 17.35
N THR A 124 -8.99 6.25 16.19
CA THR A 124 -10.28 6.47 15.51
C THR A 124 -10.99 5.13 15.22
N PRO A 125 -12.27 4.96 15.57
CA PRO A 125 -12.98 3.70 15.38
C PRO A 125 -13.12 3.27 13.90
N ALA A 126 -13.01 1.96 13.65
CA ALA A 126 -13.15 1.37 12.31
C ALA A 126 -14.45 1.74 11.56
N PRO A 127 -15.63 1.90 12.20
CA PRO A 127 -16.84 2.34 11.49
C PRO A 127 -16.69 3.68 10.78
N PHE A 128 -16.07 4.68 11.42
CA PHE A 128 -15.89 5.98 10.81
C PHE A 128 -14.87 5.93 9.66
N ARG A 129 -13.76 5.21 9.86
CA ARG A 129 -12.75 4.97 8.82
C ARG A 129 -13.37 4.39 7.54
N LYS A 130 -14.19 3.34 7.69
CA LYS A 130 -14.87 2.65 6.58
C LYS A 130 -15.99 3.47 5.93
N ALA A 131 -16.55 4.42 6.67
CA ALA A 131 -17.57 5.31 6.13
C ALA A 131 -16.99 6.36 5.18
N CYS A 132 -15.68 6.62 5.20
CA CYS A 132 -15.00 7.52 4.28
C CYS A 132 -14.62 6.81 2.97
N ASP A 133 -14.28 7.56 1.92
CA ASP A 133 -13.63 7.01 0.72
C ASP A 133 -12.13 6.84 0.93
N ILE A 134 -11.53 7.77 1.70
CA ILE A 134 -10.12 7.78 2.09
C ILE A 134 -10.06 8.13 3.58
N PHE A 135 -9.21 7.47 4.34
CA PHE A 135 -8.97 7.80 5.74
C PHE A 135 -7.47 7.90 6.02
N THR A 136 -7.01 9.08 6.44
CA THR A 136 -5.61 9.34 6.75
C THR A 136 -5.39 9.43 8.25
N VAL A 137 -4.36 8.73 8.74
CA VAL A 137 -3.97 8.80 10.16
C VAL A 137 -3.03 9.98 10.38
N LEU A 138 -3.40 10.85 11.32
CA LEU A 138 -2.71 12.12 11.57
C LEU A 138 -1.26 11.96 12.03
N GLU A 139 -0.97 10.93 12.83
CA GLU A 139 0.37 10.63 13.33
C GLU A 139 1.34 10.31 12.20
N LEU A 140 0.89 9.64 11.15
CA LEU A 140 1.73 9.31 9.98
C LEU A 140 2.14 10.56 9.20
N LEU A 141 1.31 11.61 9.21
CA LEU A 141 1.61 12.86 8.54
C LEU A 141 2.72 13.65 9.24
N LEU A 142 2.87 13.50 10.56
CA LEU A 142 3.98 14.12 11.30
C LEU A 142 5.31 13.41 11.02
N GLU A 143 5.28 12.08 10.94
CA GLU A 143 6.48 11.27 10.69
C GLU A 143 7.07 11.56 9.30
N ASP A 144 6.23 11.64 8.27
CA ASP A 144 6.68 12.01 6.92
C ASP A 144 7.33 13.40 6.86
N ASN A 145 6.73 14.40 7.52
CA ASN A 145 7.28 15.75 7.59
C ASN A 145 8.64 15.81 8.34
N THR A 146 8.95 14.81 9.16
CA THR A 146 10.27 14.67 9.80
C THR A 146 11.26 13.92 8.91
N ILE A 147 10.81 12.88 8.19
CA ILE A 147 11.65 12.08 7.29
C ILE A 147 12.09 12.90 6.07
N GLU A 148 11.20 13.69 5.47
CA GLU A 148 11.53 14.59 4.34
C GLU A 148 12.58 15.66 4.71
N LYS A 149 12.73 16.00 5.99
CA LYS A 149 13.77 16.93 6.48
C LYS A 149 15.12 16.25 6.68
N GLU A 150 15.14 14.95 6.96
CA GLU A 150 16.36 14.18 7.20
C GLU A 150 16.96 13.57 5.92
N GLU A 151 16.18 13.43 4.84
CA GLU A 151 16.67 12.88 3.55
C GLU A 151 17.74 13.74 2.82
N LYS A 152 18.17 14.87 3.38
CA LYS A 152 19.39 15.57 2.94
C LYS A 152 20.69 14.97 3.49
N ASN A 153 20.65 13.97 4.36
CA ASN A 153 21.86 13.25 4.78
C ASN A 153 21.61 11.73 4.95
N THR A 154 22.24 10.99 4.03
CA THR A 154 22.66 9.58 4.13
C THR A 154 21.59 8.48 4.08
N VAL A 155 21.76 7.65 3.04
CA VAL A 155 21.16 6.34 2.80
C VAL A 155 21.61 5.35 3.88
N HIS A 156 20.66 4.85 4.67
CA HIS A 156 20.53 3.49 5.21
C HIS A 156 19.81 3.53 6.57
N ALA A 157 18.51 3.23 6.57
CA ALA A 157 17.81 2.79 7.76
C ALA A 157 17.34 1.35 7.55
N THR A 158 18.17 0.42 8.02
CA THR A 158 17.78 -0.96 8.34
C THR A 158 16.55 -0.98 9.23
N GLY A 159 15.65 -1.92 8.94
CA GLY A 159 14.37 -2.11 9.61
C GLY A 159 14.46 -1.97 11.13
N LYS A 160 13.77 -0.96 11.64
CA LYS A 160 13.41 -0.84 13.05
C LYS A 160 11.97 -1.32 13.18
N ASP A 161 11.80 -2.49 13.79
CA ASP A 161 10.52 -2.98 14.29
C ASP A 161 9.87 -1.91 15.17
N CYS A 162 8.94 -1.13 14.62
CA CYS A 162 7.98 -0.38 15.40
C CYS A 162 6.80 -1.30 15.73
N LYS A 163 6.99 -2.14 16.74
CA LYS A 163 5.88 -2.69 17.52
C LYS A 163 5.27 -1.55 18.34
N LYS A 164 4.28 -0.85 17.78
CA LYS A 164 3.24 -0.17 18.56
C LYS A 164 1.87 -0.50 17.97
N SER A 165 0.97 -0.73 18.90
CA SER A 165 -0.29 -1.47 18.81
C SER A 165 -1.37 -0.81 17.95
N SER A 166 -1.92 -1.55 16.99
CA SER A 166 -3.35 -1.51 16.67
C SER A 166 -3.82 -2.83 16.05
N THR A 167 -4.87 -3.40 16.63
CA THR A 167 -5.44 -4.73 16.33
C THR A 167 -6.21 -4.80 15.01
N ASP A 168 -6.25 -3.72 14.22
CA ASP A 168 -7.15 -3.59 13.05
C ASP A 168 -6.44 -3.23 11.74
N VAL A 169 -5.10 -3.21 11.69
CA VAL A 169 -4.39 -2.96 10.44
C VAL A 169 -4.54 -4.17 9.51
N VAL A 170 -5.01 -3.94 8.27
CA VAL A 170 -5.12 -4.98 7.25
C VAL A 170 -3.78 -5.68 7.09
N SER A 171 -3.76 -7.00 7.17
CA SER A 171 -2.51 -7.74 7.15
C SER A 171 -1.81 -7.63 5.79
N LYS A 172 -0.48 -7.71 5.78
CA LYS A 172 0.33 -7.75 4.55
C LYS A 172 -0.15 -8.85 3.59
N ASN A 173 -0.54 -10.02 4.12
CA ASN A 173 -1.06 -11.13 3.32
C ASN A 173 -2.40 -10.80 2.64
N GLN A 174 -3.33 -10.15 3.36
CA GLN A 174 -4.60 -9.72 2.77
C GLN A 174 -4.40 -8.70 1.65
N ILE A 175 -3.42 -7.80 1.81
CA ILE A 175 -3.06 -6.86 0.75
C ILE A 175 -2.46 -7.60 -0.45
N GLU A 176 -1.53 -8.54 -0.22
CA GLU A 176 -0.95 -9.36 -1.29
C GLU A 176 -2.06 -10.09 -2.07
N GLU A 177 -3.00 -10.75 -1.39
CA GLU A 177 -4.14 -11.43 -2.01
C GLU A 177 -5.04 -10.48 -2.80
N ALA A 178 -5.34 -9.30 -2.26
CA ALA A 178 -6.12 -8.29 -2.96
C ALA A 178 -5.40 -7.81 -4.24
N VAL A 179 -4.09 -7.58 -4.19
CA VAL A 179 -3.29 -7.18 -5.36
C VAL A 179 -3.24 -8.30 -6.40
N VAL A 180 -3.04 -9.55 -5.97
CA VAL A 180 -3.09 -10.72 -6.85
C VAL A 180 -4.44 -10.78 -7.57
N LYS A 181 -5.55 -10.64 -6.84
CA LYS A 181 -6.89 -10.63 -7.42
C LYS A 181 -7.07 -9.50 -8.45
N ILE A 182 -6.59 -8.29 -8.15
CA ILE A 182 -6.63 -7.15 -9.09
C ILE A 182 -5.89 -7.49 -10.38
N ILE A 183 -4.71 -8.09 -10.28
CA ILE A 183 -3.91 -8.50 -11.44
C ILE A 183 -4.65 -9.56 -12.25
N THR A 184 -5.18 -10.61 -11.60
CA THR A 184 -5.92 -11.69 -12.27
C THR A 184 -7.16 -11.17 -13.00
N GLU A 185 -7.91 -10.25 -12.40
CA GLU A 185 -9.08 -9.63 -13.05
C GLU A 185 -8.72 -8.82 -14.30
N ASN A 186 -7.60 -8.08 -14.26
CA ASN A 186 -7.13 -7.33 -15.42
C ASN A 186 -6.58 -8.25 -16.52
N GLN A 187 -5.86 -9.31 -16.16
CA GLN A 187 -5.37 -10.31 -17.10
C GLN A 187 -6.50 -11.03 -17.84
N ASN A 188 -7.60 -11.35 -17.15
CA ASN A 188 -8.79 -11.94 -17.79
C ASN A 188 -9.44 -11.01 -18.85
N ASN A 189 -9.09 -9.72 -18.84
CA ASN A 189 -9.53 -8.72 -19.80
C ASN A 189 -8.38 -8.27 -20.73
N ASP A 190 -7.31 -9.07 -20.85
CA ASP A 190 -6.12 -8.80 -21.67
C ASP A 190 -5.46 -7.43 -21.37
N LYS A 191 -5.54 -6.98 -20.11
CA LYS A 191 -5.08 -5.67 -19.66
C LYS A 191 -3.94 -5.79 -18.66
N GLU A 192 -2.90 -4.96 -18.83
CA GLU A 192 -1.85 -4.81 -17.82
C GLU A 192 -2.34 -4.03 -16.59
N THR A 193 -1.76 -4.35 -15.43
CA THR A 193 -2.12 -3.69 -14.16
C THR A 193 -1.10 -2.62 -13.83
N GLY A 194 -1.50 -1.35 -13.89
CA GLY A 194 -0.66 -0.21 -13.51
C GLY A 194 -0.55 -0.04 -11.99
N LEU A 195 0.59 0.44 -11.49
CA LEU A 195 0.83 0.70 -10.07
C LEU A 195 -0.19 1.67 -9.46
N GLY A 196 -0.52 2.75 -10.17
CA GLY A 196 -1.52 3.72 -9.73
C GLY A 196 -2.93 3.11 -9.61
N GLU A 197 -3.29 2.21 -10.53
CA GLU A 197 -4.55 1.48 -10.45
C GLU A 197 -4.61 0.59 -9.22
N VAL A 198 -3.53 -0.16 -8.92
CA VAL A 198 -3.42 -0.97 -7.70
C VAL A 198 -3.64 -0.11 -6.46
N GLY A 199 -2.95 1.03 -6.35
CA GLY A 199 -3.12 1.96 -5.24
C GLY A 199 -4.57 2.43 -5.10
N SER A 200 -5.18 2.90 -6.19
CA SER A 200 -6.57 3.37 -6.19
C SER A 200 -7.58 2.29 -5.79
N ARG A 201 -7.37 1.03 -6.21
CA ARG A 201 -8.23 -0.10 -5.87
C ARG A 201 -8.04 -0.55 -4.43
N LEU A 202 -6.81 -0.53 -3.90
CA LEU A 202 -6.54 -0.83 -2.51
C LEU A 202 -7.22 0.16 -1.57
N VAL A 203 -7.14 1.46 -1.86
CA VAL A 203 -7.82 2.50 -1.08
C VAL A 203 -9.35 2.32 -1.14
N LYS A 204 -9.91 1.95 -2.30
CA LYS A 204 -11.35 1.63 -2.42
C LYS A 204 -11.77 0.41 -1.60
N LEU A 205 -10.91 -0.59 -1.48
CA LEU A 205 -11.18 -1.80 -0.67
C LEU A 205 -10.98 -1.54 0.82
N TYR A 206 -9.98 -0.72 1.15
CA TYR A 206 -9.52 -0.43 2.49
C TYR A 206 -9.26 1.08 2.61
N PRO A 207 -10.27 1.87 3.02
CA PRO A 207 -10.15 3.34 3.05
C PRO A 207 -8.99 3.86 3.88
N ASP A 208 -8.58 3.14 4.93
CA ASP A 208 -7.45 3.48 5.81
C ASP A 208 -6.11 2.81 5.41
N PHE A 209 -6.03 2.30 4.18
CA PHE A 209 -4.79 1.77 3.62
C PHE A 209 -3.79 2.89 3.36
N ASP A 210 -2.63 2.75 3.98
CA ASP A 210 -1.50 3.67 3.84
C ASP A 210 -0.20 2.89 3.97
N VAL A 211 0.71 3.05 3.01
CA VAL A 211 2.00 2.34 2.96
C VAL A 211 2.91 2.69 4.14
N ARG A 212 2.71 3.86 4.75
CA ARG A 212 3.45 4.36 5.91
C ARG A 212 3.18 3.52 7.15
N ARG A 213 1.97 2.97 7.28
CA ARG A 213 1.62 2.00 8.34
C ARG A 213 2.47 0.73 8.30
N TYR A 214 3.04 0.43 7.13
CA TYR A 214 3.91 -0.73 6.94
C TYR A 214 5.41 -0.35 6.93
N GLY A 215 5.75 0.93 7.14
CA GLY A 215 7.12 1.44 7.17
C GLY A 215 7.69 1.80 5.79
N TYR A 216 6.84 2.11 4.80
CA TYR A 216 7.29 2.49 3.45
C TYR A 216 6.73 3.85 3.05
N SER A 217 7.53 4.66 2.36
CA SER A 217 7.10 5.95 1.80
C SER A 217 6.47 5.83 0.41
N LEU A 218 6.73 4.73 -0.31
CA LEU A 218 6.25 4.52 -1.69
C LEU A 218 5.54 3.17 -1.82
N LEU A 219 4.42 3.17 -2.55
CA LEU A 219 3.69 1.94 -2.89
C LEU A 219 4.56 0.95 -3.67
N SER A 220 5.40 1.43 -4.59
CA SER A 220 6.33 0.55 -5.33
C SER A 220 7.25 -0.21 -4.38
N LYS A 221 7.86 0.48 -3.41
CA LYS A 221 8.77 -0.11 -2.41
C LYS A 221 8.05 -1.09 -1.50
N PHE A 222 6.81 -0.80 -1.14
CA PHE A 222 5.99 -1.73 -0.37
C PHE A 222 5.66 -2.99 -1.18
N LEU A 223 5.20 -2.84 -2.44
CA LEU A 223 4.82 -3.98 -3.27
C LEU A 223 6.01 -4.87 -3.68
N GLU A 224 7.21 -4.30 -3.83
CA GLU A 224 8.46 -5.04 -4.05
C GLU A 224 8.77 -6.05 -2.93
N THR A 225 8.18 -5.89 -1.74
CA THR A 225 8.40 -6.81 -0.62
C THR A 225 7.56 -8.07 -0.68
N PHE A 226 6.55 -8.11 -1.56
CA PHE A 226 5.69 -9.28 -1.72
C PHE A 226 6.32 -10.32 -2.64
N PRO A 227 6.49 -11.57 -2.19
CA PRO A 227 7.20 -12.60 -2.95
C PRO A 227 6.49 -13.00 -4.24
N LYS A 228 5.17 -12.80 -4.35
CA LYS A 228 4.39 -13.14 -5.55
C LYS A 228 4.35 -12.02 -6.58
N LEU A 229 4.84 -10.82 -6.26
CA LEU A 229 4.69 -9.65 -7.11
C LEU A 229 6.01 -9.21 -7.74
N LYS A 230 5.96 -8.86 -9.01
CA LYS A 230 7.07 -8.29 -9.78
C LYS A 230 6.64 -6.97 -10.38
N LEU A 231 7.37 -5.91 -10.06
CA LEU A 231 7.21 -4.61 -10.70
C LEU A 231 8.06 -4.56 -11.97
N LYS A 232 7.46 -4.09 -13.06
CA LYS A 232 8.15 -3.78 -14.32
C LYS A 232 8.02 -2.29 -14.56
N GLN A 233 9.11 -1.65 -14.94
CA GLN A 233 9.13 -0.25 -15.32
C GLN A 233 9.44 -0.16 -16.82
N ASP A 234 8.53 0.45 -17.57
CA ASP A 234 8.72 0.78 -18.98
C ASP A 234 8.54 2.30 -19.15
N GLY A 235 9.66 3.00 -19.33
CA GLY A 235 9.71 4.45 -19.32
C GLY A 235 9.16 5.04 -18.01
N THR A 236 8.06 5.79 -18.12
CA THR A 236 7.35 6.43 -16.99
C THR A 236 6.27 5.54 -16.38
N GLN A 237 5.92 4.43 -17.04
CA GLN A 237 4.86 3.55 -16.59
C GLN A 237 5.43 2.42 -15.73
N VAL A 238 4.85 2.24 -14.54
CA VAL A 238 5.17 1.13 -13.65
C VAL A 238 3.96 0.18 -13.63
N THR A 239 4.18 -1.07 -14.04
CA THR A 239 3.18 -2.13 -14.01
C THR A 239 3.52 -3.16 -12.95
N VAL A 240 2.48 -3.74 -12.34
CA VAL A 240 2.59 -4.79 -11.34
C VAL A 240 2.12 -6.09 -12.00
N THR A 241 2.99 -7.08 -12.00
CA THR A 241 2.73 -8.40 -12.55
C THR A 241 2.93 -9.44 -11.45
N LEU A 242 2.31 -10.61 -11.58
CA LEU A 242 2.73 -11.74 -10.76
C LEU A 242 4.12 -12.18 -11.23
N TYR A 243 4.95 -12.69 -10.33
CA TYR A 243 6.00 -13.59 -10.79
C TYR A 243 5.31 -14.68 -11.61
N GLU A 244 5.84 -14.96 -12.80
CA GLU A 244 5.43 -16.16 -13.52
C GLU A 244 5.52 -17.31 -12.52
N ASP A 245 4.40 -17.96 -12.28
CA ASP A 245 4.31 -19.13 -11.42
C ASP A 245 5.01 -20.26 -12.18
N LYS A 246 6.33 -20.13 -12.34
CA LYS A 246 7.13 -21.13 -13.04
C LYS A 246 6.91 -22.39 -12.26
N SER A 247 6.35 -23.39 -12.94
CA SER A 247 6.15 -24.68 -12.32
C SER A 247 7.47 -25.12 -11.71
N ARG A 248 7.45 -25.81 -10.57
CA ARG A 248 8.67 -26.35 -9.96
C ARG A 248 9.53 -27.12 -10.98
N GLN A 249 8.86 -27.73 -11.96
CA GLN A 249 9.46 -28.35 -13.11
C GLN A 249 10.25 -27.35 -13.98
N GLU A 250 9.69 -26.21 -14.37
CA GLU A 250 10.41 -25.16 -15.11
C GLU A 250 11.61 -24.61 -14.34
N MET A 251 11.47 -24.33 -13.04
CA MET A 251 12.60 -23.85 -12.21
C MET A 251 13.74 -24.86 -12.14
N LEU A 252 13.40 -26.14 -12.00
CA LEU A 252 14.35 -27.24 -12.01
C LEU A 252 15.03 -27.35 -13.39
N GLN A 253 14.26 -27.23 -14.46
CA GLN A 253 14.78 -27.33 -15.82
C GLN A 253 15.77 -26.21 -16.13
N GLU A 254 15.41 -24.95 -15.83
CA GLU A 254 16.32 -23.80 -16.03
C GLU A 254 17.59 -23.93 -15.19
N TYR A 255 17.47 -24.41 -13.95
CA TYR A 255 18.63 -24.62 -13.10
C TYR A 255 19.59 -25.67 -13.67
N ILE A 256 19.06 -26.77 -14.18
CA ILE A 256 19.86 -27.83 -14.83
C ILE A 256 20.57 -27.28 -16.06
N ILE A 257 19.85 -26.56 -16.92
CA ILE A 257 20.41 -25.94 -18.13
C ILE A 257 21.50 -24.95 -17.77
N MET A 258 21.26 -24.06 -16.80
CA MET A 258 22.25 -23.09 -16.33
C MET A 258 23.53 -23.75 -15.80
N LEU A 259 23.41 -24.82 -15.00
CA LEU A 259 24.58 -25.55 -14.48
C LEU A 259 25.43 -26.16 -15.59
N VAL A 260 24.78 -26.69 -16.62
CA VAL A 260 25.45 -27.34 -17.75
C VAL A 260 26.05 -26.30 -18.71
N GLN A 261 25.36 -25.18 -18.96
CA GLN A 261 25.87 -24.05 -19.75
C GLN A 261 27.10 -23.41 -19.10
N ASN A 262 27.06 -23.15 -17.79
CA ASN A 262 28.18 -22.55 -17.06
C ASN A 262 29.44 -23.43 -17.04
N ALA A 263 29.30 -24.73 -17.26
CA ALA A 263 30.44 -25.64 -17.36
C ALA A 263 31.08 -25.65 -18.76
N GLY A 264 30.41 -25.07 -19.77
CA GLY A 264 30.92 -24.97 -21.13
C GLY A 264 31.25 -26.33 -21.75
N ALA A 265 32.29 -26.38 -22.57
CA ALA A 265 32.68 -27.57 -23.34
C ALA A 265 33.11 -28.79 -22.49
N GLN A 266 33.45 -28.58 -21.21
CA GLN A 266 33.85 -29.63 -20.28
C GLN A 266 32.65 -30.39 -19.72
N GLY A 267 31.47 -29.76 -19.65
CA GLY A 267 30.26 -30.34 -19.06
C GLY A 267 30.35 -30.56 -17.55
N VAL A 268 29.28 -31.15 -16.99
CA VAL A 268 29.18 -31.48 -15.56
C VAL A 268 28.91 -32.97 -15.39
N SER A 269 29.68 -33.65 -14.54
CA SER A 269 29.39 -35.05 -14.23
C SER A 269 28.00 -35.23 -13.60
N LEU A 270 27.27 -36.29 -13.96
CA LEU A 270 25.91 -36.53 -13.47
C LEU A 270 25.86 -36.64 -11.93
N GLY A 271 26.91 -37.13 -11.28
CA GLY A 271 27.02 -37.16 -9.83
C GLY A 271 27.03 -35.77 -9.21
N THR A 272 27.87 -34.87 -9.74
CA THR A 272 27.94 -33.46 -9.33
C THR A 272 26.62 -32.73 -9.61
N LEU A 273 26.05 -32.95 -10.79
CA LEU A 273 24.78 -32.35 -11.19
C LEU A 273 23.65 -32.77 -10.25
N GLY A 274 23.55 -34.07 -9.95
CA GLY A 274 22.56 -34.60 -9.02
C GLY A 274 22.71 -34.05 -7.60
N ASN A 275 23.94 -33.91 -7.10
CA ASN A 275 24.19 -33.30 -5.79
C ASN A 275 23.80 -31.81 -5.76
N ARG A 276 24.12 -31.05 -6.82
CA ARG A 276 23.73 -29.63 -6.92
C ARG A 276 22.22 -29.44 -7.03
N ILE A 277 21.52 -30.36 -7.71
CA ILE A 277 20.06 -30.38 -7.76
C ILE A 277 19.49 -30.67 -6.37
N ARG A 278 19.93 -31.72 -5.69
CA ARG A 278 19.43 -32.06 -4.35
C ARG A 278 19.72 -30.98 -3.33
N ASN A 279 20.86 -30.32 -3.39
CA ASN A 279 21.18 -29.21 -2.49
C ASN A 279 20.22 -28.02 -2.66
N ARG A 280 19.70 -27.79 -3.87
CA ARG A 280 18.77 -26.69 -4.17
C ARG A 280 17.30 -27.10 -4.10
N PHE A 281 17.01 -28.36 -4.41
CA PHE A 281 15.69 -28.99 -4.46
C PHE A 281 15.74 -30.26 -3.59
N GLY A 282 15.70 -30.08 -2.26
CA GLY A 282 15.99 -31.11 -1.25
C GLY A 282 15.20 -32.42 -1.35
N ASP A 283 13.97 -32.33 -1.85
CA ASP A 283 13.03 -33.44 -2.03
C ASP A 283 12.97 -33.94 -3.48
N PHE A 284 13.92 -33.56 -4.34
CA PHE A 284 13.96 -34.00 -5.74
C PHE A 284 14.05 -35.52 -5.85
N LYS A 285 13.03 -36.13 -6.47
CA LYS A 285 13.02 -37.54 -6.87
C LYS A 285 12.76 -37.63 -8.37
N VAL A 286 13.63 -38.37 -9.05
CA VAL A 286 13.55 -38.58 -10.51
C VAL A 286 12.23 -39.22 -10.94
N ARG A 287 11.66 -40.07 -10.08
CA ARG A 287 10.39 -40.76 -10.34
C ARG A 287 9.19 -39.81 -10.42
N ASP A 288 9.23 -38.69 -9.71
CA ASP A 288 8.15 -37.70 -9.70
C ASP A 288 8.03 -36.99 -11.06
N TYR A 289 9.06 -37.11 -11.90
CA TYR A 289 9.11 -36.57 -13.27
C TYR A 289 8.95 -37.65 -14.35
N GLY A 290 8.55 -38.88 -13.97
CA GLY A 290 8.26 -39.96 -14.91
C GLY A 290 9.47 -40.79 -15.37
N TYR A 291 10.64 -40.62 -14.75
CA TYR A 291 11.86 -41.33 -15.15
C TYR A 291 12.33 -42.32 -14.07
N SER A 292 12.89 -43.45 -14.52
CA SER A 292 13.41 -44.49 -13.62
C SER A 292 14.85 -44.23 -13.16
N GLN A 293 15.62 -43.51 -13.98
CA GLN A 293 17.04 -43.22 -13.76
C GLN A 293 17.36 -41.74 -14.02
N PHE A 294 18.26 -41.16 -13.23
CA PHE A 294 18.66 -39.75 -13.38
C PHE A 294 19.26 -39.44 -14.76
N LYS A 295 20.03 -40.39 -15.33
CA LYS A 295 20.56 -40.28 -16.69
C LYS A 295 19.45 -40.08 -17.74
N GLN A 296 18.37 -40.86 -17.66
CA GLN A 296 17.23 -40.76 -18.58
C GLN A 296 16.53 -39.39 -18.46
N TYR A 297 16.38 -38.90 -17.23
CA TYR A 297 15.80 -37.58 -16.99
C TYR A 297 16.65 -36.47 -17.62
N ILE A 298 17.97 -36.48 -17.43
CA ILE A 298 18.87 -35.47 -18.03
C ILE A 298 18.93 -35.59 -19.57
N GLN A 299 18.78 -36.79 -20.14
CA GLN A 299 18.68 -36.98 -21.60
C GLN A 299 17.38 -36.44 -22.21
N SER A 300 16.35 -36.18 -21.40
CA SER A 300 15.08 -35.64 -21.91
C SER A 300 15.18 -34.16 -22.30
N PHE A 301 16.25 -33.47 -21.92
CA PHE A 301 16.47 -32.06 -22.19
C PHE A 301 17.02 -31.87 -23.60
N PRO A 302 16.32 -31.16 -24.51
CA PRO A 302 16.75 -31.03 -25.91
C PRO A 302 18.12 -30.37 -26.10
N SER A 303 18.52 -29.50 -25.16
CA SER A 303 19.78 -28.74 -25.20
C SER A 303 20.94 -29.42 -24.47
N ILE A 304 20.76 -30.66 -23.98
CA ILE A 304 21.78 -31.37 -23.20
C ILE A 304 22.08 -32.72 -23.87
N GLN A 305 23.37 -32.97 -24.13
CA GLN A 305 23.86 -34.30 -24.52
C GLN A 305 24.65 -34.92 -23.39
N ILE A 306 24.58 -36.25 -23.29
CA ILE A 306 25.40 -37.01 -22.34
C ILE A 306 26.60 -37.61 -23.08
N ARG A 307 27.81 -37.31 -22.58
CA ARG A 307 29.05 -37.96 -22.99
C ARG A 307 29.48 -38.96 -21.93
N ASP A 308 30.02 -40.08 -22.39
CA ASP A 308 30.57 -41.14 -21.55
C ASP A 308 32.08 -41.21 -21.80
N ASP A 309 32.88 -41.07 -20.75
CA ASP A 309 34.35 -41.14 -20.81
C ASP A 309 34.89 -42.51 -20.37
N GLY A 310 34.01 -43.48 -20.10
CA GLY A 310 34.35 -44.83 -19.62
C GLY A 310 34.39 -44.97 -18.09
N GLU A 311 34.46 -43.86 -17.34
CA GLU A 311 34.41 -43.86 -15.88
C GLU A 311 33.15 -43.14 -15.34
N GLN A 312 32.71 -42.06 -16.00
CA GLN A 312 31.57 -41.23 -15.61
C GLN A 312 30.77 -40.70 -16.80
N ASN A 313 29.50 -40.38 -16.54
CA ASN A 313 28.64 -39.71 -17.50
C ASN A 313 28.65 -38.20 -17.24
N TRP A 314 28.81 -37.42 -18.31
CA TRP A 314 28.89 -35.96 -18.29
C TRP A 314 27.75 -35.33 -19.10
N ALA A 315 27.05 -34.36 -18.51
CA ALA A 315 26.07 -33.54 -19.20
C ALA A 315 26.76 -32.33 -19.84
N VAL A 316 26.60 -32.16 -21.16
CA VAL A 316 27.21 -31.08 -21.95
C VAL A 316 26.13 -30.32 -22.70
N HIS A 317 26.20 -28.98 -22.70
CA HIS A 317 25.25 -28.15 -23.45
C HIS A 317 25.57 -28.25 -24.94
N VAL A 318 24.54 -28.38 -25.77
CA VAL A 318 24.69 -28.38 -27.22
C VAL A 318 23.85 -27.25 -27.78
N ASP A 319 24.51 -26.27 -28.37
CA ASP A 319 23.83 -25.19 -29.10
C ASP A 319 23.31 -25.80 -30.41
N ASN A 320 22.01 -26.10 -30.47
CA ASN A 320 21.36 -26.34 -31.75
C ASN A 320 21.36 -25.00 -32.51
N ARG A 321 22.22 -24.91 -33.53
CA ARG A 321 22.10 -23.91 -34.60
C ARG A 321 20.89 -24.22 -35.47
#